data_AF-A0A2D9RKK8-F1
#
_entry.id   AF-A0A2D9RKK8-F1
#
_cell.length_a   1.000
_cell.length_b   1.000
_cell.length_c   1.000
_cell.angle_alpha   90.00
_cell.angle_beta   90.00
_cell.angle_gamma   90.00
#
_symmetry.space_group_name_H-M   'P 1'
#
loop_
_entity.id
_entity.type
_entity.pdbx_description
1 polymer ?
#
loop_
_entity_poly.entity_id
_entity_poly.type
_entity_poly.pdbx_seq_one_letter_code
_entity_poly.pdbx_strand_id
1 'polypeptide(L)'
;MKPQLLNVHTGKSGGLPVPMRLTKTFFQARLTFTVLIASLLTIVLFSGCAETQDSARPAINEANLSTPTSSPTNEDTSNEIGSDDCSPSLRAGIQPRVTSQIDALNRGDFDEALGHASPSFQASVDTQAFQAIIESGFSYLLADNAVSFGLCLVTNGTPSLEVRVGQPTVAKLIYFFAEDKKQWWIDGAAPAADKLAERIEVS
;
A
#
# COMPACT_ATOMS: atom_id res chain seq x y z
N MET A 1 48.07 -19.14 -37.86
CA MET A 1 48.86 -19.04 -36.62
C MET A 1 48.48 -17.76 -35.90
N LYS A 2 48.04 -17.90 -34.63
CA LYS A 2 47.86 -16.93 -33.53
C LYS A 2 47.00 -15.65 -33.75
N PRO A 3 45.88 -15.51 -32.99
CA PRO A 3 45.21 -14.23 -32.77
C PRO A 3 45.97 -13.40 -31.73
N GLN A 4 46.02 -12.08 -31.93
CA GLN A 4 46.50 -11.12 -30.93
C GLN A 4 45.33 -10.65 -30.08
N LEU A 5 45.43 -10.95 -28.78
CA LEU A 5 44.64 -10.38 -27.70
C LEU A 5 44.95 -8.88 -27.57
N LEU A 6 43.90 -8.05 -27.49
CA LEU A 6 43.99 -6.82 -26.71
C LEU A 6 42.89 -6.83 -25.65
N ASN A 7 43.34 -6.69 -24.42
CA ASN A 7 42.59 -6.80 -23.19
C ASN A 7 42.16 -5.40 -22.73
N VAL A 8 40.98 -5.33 -22.11
CA VAL A 8 40.56 -4.38 -21.05
C VAL A 8 40.39 -2.90 -21.41
N HIS A 9 39.14 -2.45 -21.42
CA HIS A 9 38.75 -1.38 -20.51
C HIS A 9 37.34 -1.59 -19.94
N THR A 10 37.30 -1.53 -18.62
CA THR A 10 36.15 -1.61 -17.72
C THR A 10 35.19 -0.44 -17.91
N GLY A 11 33.89 -0.73 -18.02
CA GLY A 11 32.81 0.25 -17.98
C GLY A 11 31.65 -0.26 -17.14
N LYS A 12 31.89 -0.44 -15.84
CA LYS A 12 30.87 -0.78 -14.84
C LYS A 12 30.24 0.52 -14.35
N SER A 13 29.00 0.80 -14.74
CA SER A 13 28.12 1.74 -14.04
C SER A 13 26.66 1.46 -14.37
N GLY A 14 26.15 0.34 -13.87
CA GLY A 14 24.71 0.12 -13.74
C GLY A 14 24.29 0.66 -12.39
N GLY A 15 23.72 1.87 -12.38
CA GLY A 15 23.21 2.52 -11.18
C GLY A 15 22.09 1.69 -10.57
N LEU A 16 22.17 1.45 -9.26
CA LEU A 16 21.06 0.93 -8.47
C LEU A 16 19.85 1.88 -8.60
N PRO A 17 18.61 1.36 -8.59
CA PRO A 17 17.44 2.21 -8.38
C PRO A 17 17.57 2.87 -7.01
N VAL A 18 17.59 4.21 -7.02
CA VAL A 18 17.63 5.01 -5.80
C VAL A 18 16.32 4.76 -5.04
N PRO A 19 16.37 4.26 -3.79
CA PRO A 19 15.17 4.25 -2.97
C PRO A 19 14.78 5.71 -2.68
N MET A 20 13.56 6.08 -3.04
CA MET A 20 12.97 7.37 -2.66
C MET A 20 12.73 7.37 -1.14
N ARG A 21 13.79 7.63 -0.38
CA ARG A 21 13.69 8.05 1.02
C ARG A 21 13.83 9.57 1.04
N LEU A 22 12.71 10.25 1.22
CA LEU A 22 12.69 11.68 1.53
C LEU A 22 13.30 11.85 2.93
N THR A 23 14.60 12.13 2.99
CA THR A 23 15.29 12.49 4.22
C THR A 23 14.76 13.84 4.70
N LYS A 24 13.93 13.80 5.75
CA LYS A 24 13.55 14.97 6.55
C LYS A 24 14.81 15.56 7.17
N THR A 25 15.38 16.59 6.53
CA THR A 25 16.43 17.42 7.14
C THR A 25 16.00 18.88 7.13
N PHE A 26 15.47 19.28 8.28
CA PHE A 26 15.44 20.61 8.87
C PHE A 26 16.01 21.76 8.03
N PHE A 27 15.12 22.64 7.56
CA PHE A 27 15.47 24.06 7.41
C PHE A 27 14.82 24.81 8.57
N GLN A 28 15.65 25.05 9.59
CA GLN A 28 15.41 26.05 10.61
C GLN A 28 15.35 27.46 9.99
N ALA A 29 14.73 28.36 10.74
CA ALA A 29 14.75 29.82 10.64
C ALA A 29 13.67 30.48 9.77
N ARG A 30 12.60 30.93 10.45
CA ARG A 30 12.50 32.36 10.77
C ARG A 30 11.63 32.60 12.01
N LEU A 31 12.34 33.01 13.06
CA LEU A 31 11.83 33.57 14.30
C LEU A 31 11.45 35.05 14.08
N THR A 32 10.47 35.51 14.87
CA THR A 32 9.99 36.90 15.10
C THR A 32 8.91 37.37 14.09
N PHE A 33 7.67 37.69 14.48
CA PHE A 33 7.33 38.77 15.41
C PHE A 33 5.95 38.58 16.10
N THR A 34 5.90 39.04 17.34
CA THR A 34 4.86 39.00 18.37
C THR A 34 3.63 39.88 18.13
N VAL A 35 2.43 39.36 18.40
CA VAL A 35 1.26 40.09 18.99
C VAL A 35 0.50 39.07 19.86
N LEU A 36 0.80 38.93 21.16
CA LEU A 36 0.19 39.62 22.31
C LEU A 36 -1.36 39.58 22.40
N ILE A 37 -1.82 38.77 23.36
CA ILE A 37 -2.79 39.08 24.43
C ILE A 37 -4.23 38.51 24.32
N ALA A 38 -4.49 37.67 25.32
CA ALA A 38 -5.71 37.48 26.13
C ALA A 38 -6.94 36.76 25.56
N SER A 39 -7.16 35.59 26.16
CA SER A 39 -8.34 35.26 26.98
C SER A 39 -9.71 35.35 26.33
N LEU A 40 -10.38 34.20 26.15
CA LEU A 40 -11.47 33.84 27.07
C LEU A 40 -11.84 32.37 26.97
N LEU A 41 -11.93 31.76 28.13
CA LEU A 41 -12.51 30.46 28.43
C LEU A 41 -14.04 30.54 28.23
N THR A 42 -14.61 29.77 27.31
CA THR A 42 -16.05 29.46 27.32
C THR A 42 -16.24 27.96 27.20
N ILE A 43 -16.35 27.32 28.36
CA ILE A 43 -16.90 25.98 28.54
C ILE A 43 -18.39 26.10 28.22
N VAL A 44 -18.86 25.44 27.16
CA VAL A 44 -20.29 25.19 26.94
C VAL A 44 -20.52 23.69 27.10
N LEU A 45 -20.96 23.33 28.31
CA LEU A 45 -21.56 22.05 28.61
C LEU A 45 -22.97 22.06 28.01
N PHE A 46 -23.20 21.33 26.92
CA PHE A 46 -24.55 20.87 26.58
C PHE A 46 -24.70 19.42 27.03
N SER A 47 -25.32 19.27 28.20
CA SER A 47 -25.98 18.05 28.62
C SER A 47 -27.15 17.79 27.68
N GLY A 48 -27.09 16.67 26.96
CA GLY A 48 -28.20 16.10 26.22
C GLY A 48 -28.38 14.64 26.61
N CYS A 49 -29.03 14.40 27.76
CA CYS A 49 -29.68 13.12 28.02
C CYS A 49 -31.07 13.17 27.36
N ALA A 50 -31.34 12.23 26.47
CA ALA A 50 -32.70 11.78 26.20
C ALA A 50 -32.70 10.26 26.28
N GLU A 51 -33.17 9.81 27.42
CA GLU A 51 -33.64 8.48 27.76
C GLU A 51 -34.80 8.08 26.83
N THR A 52 -34.89 6.82 26.41
CA THR A 52 -36.09 5.97 26.56
C THR A 52 -35.77 4.53 26.12
N GLN A 53 -36.22 3.62 26.97
CA GLN A 53 -36.08 2.17 26.99
C GLN A 53 -37.00 1.45 26.00
N ASP A 54 -36.86 0.11 26.01
CA ASP A 54 -37.82 -0.92 25.60
C ASP A 54 -37.61 -1.45 24.16
N SER A 55 -37.60 -2.75 23.84
CA SER A 55 -38.02 -3.94 24.58
C SER A 55 -37.47 -5.22 23.92
N ALA A 56 -37.34 -6.27 24.75
CA ALA A 56 -37.47 -7.71 24.44
C ALA A 56 -36.42 -8.49 23.58
N ARG A 57 -35.65 -9.33 24.29
CA ARG A 57 -35.24 -10.73 23.95
C ARG A 57 -36.13 -11.64 24.85
N PRO A 58 -36.61 -12.88 24.51
CA PRO A 58 -35.76 -14.04 24.19
C PRO A 58 -36.36 -15.23 23.37
N ALA A 59 -35.46 -16.10 22.87
CA ALA A 59 -35.51 -17.59 22.86
C ALA A 59 -34.44 -18.13 21.87
N ILE A 60 -33.22 -18.51 22.27
CA ILE A 60 -32.76 -19.88 22.65
C ILE A 60 -33.58 -21.05 22.11
N ASN A 61 -33.03 -21.73 21.09
CA ASN A 61 -33.20 -23.17 20.86
C ASN A 61 -31.81 -23.78 20.74
N GLU A 62 -31.49 -24.69 21.65
CA GLU A 62 -30.23 -25.41 21.81
C GLU A 62 -30.46 -26.92 21.60
N ALA A 63 -29.43 -27.61 21.10
CA ALA A 63 -29.21 -29.08 21.07
C ALA A 63 -30.03 -29.91 20.02
N ASN A 64 -29.54 -30.99 19.40
CA ASN A 64 -28.41 -31.89 19.71
C ASN A 64 -28.06 -32.84 18.51
N LEU A 65 -26.77 -32.93 18.16
CA LEU A 65 -25.84 -34.08 18.03
C LEU A 65 -26.07 -35.36 17.15
N SER A 66 -24.94 -35.77 16.53
CA SER A 66 -24.41 -37.11 16.13
C SER A 66 -24.49 -37.43 14.63
N THR A 67 -23.47 -37.89 13.87
CA THR A 67 -22.10 -38.44 14.11
C THR A 67 -21.32 -38.43 12.76
N PRO A 68 -20.00 -38.72 12.72
CA PRO A 68 -19.06 -38.37 11.63
C PRO A 68 -18.89 -39.48 10.57
N THR A 69 -18.32 -39.17 9.40
CA THR A 69 -17.57 -40.13 8.54
C THR A 69 -16.77 -39.41 7.43
N SER A 70 -15.45 -39.66 7.43
CA SER A 70 -14.46 -39.74 6.33
C SER A 70 -13.87 -38.47 5.64
N SER A 71 -12.60 -38.21 6.02
CA SER A 71 -11.35 -38.13 5.21
C SER A 71 -11.22 -37.23 3.95
N PRO A 72 -9.98 -36.89 3.51
CA PRO A 72 -8.67 -37.00 4.16
C PRO A 72 -8.00 -35.63 4.39
N THR A 73 -7.13 -35.61 5.40
CA THR A 73 -6.03 -34.67 5.57
C THR A 73 -5.17 -34.66 4.31
N ASN A 74 -5.25 -33.58 3.53
CA ASN A 74 -4.15 -33.21 2.66
C ASN A 74 -3.26 -32.26 3.44
N GLU A 75 -2.02 -32.71 3.62
CA GLU A 75 -0.92 -32.00 4.26
C GLU A 75 -0.82 -30.60 3.66
N ASP A 76 -1.19 -29.61 4.46
CA ASP A 76 -0.96 -28.22 4.16
C ASP A 76 0.56 -28.02 4.13
N THR A 77 1.07 -27.82 2.93
CA THR A 77 2.44 -27.38 2.70
C THR A 77 2.55 -26.01 3.33
N SER A 78 2.97 -26.00 4.59
CA SER A 78 3.42 -24.82 5.33
C SER A 78 4.64 -24.23 4.63
N ASN A 79 4.41 -23.56 3.51
CA ASN A 79 5.26 -22.47 3.09
C ASN A 79 5.03 -21.37 4.12
N GLU A 80 6.08 -20.90 4.78
CA GLU A 80 6.00 -19.71 5.64
C GLU A 80 5.57 -18.50 4.79
N ILE A 81 4.26 -18.35 4.65
CA ILE A 81 3.59 -17.14 4.23
C ILE A 81 3.64 -16.27 5.49
N GLY A 82 4.39 -15.15 5.44
CA GLY A 82 4.31 -14.15 6.50
C GLY A 82 2.84 -13.85 6.81
N SER A 83 2.47 -13.79 8.09
CA SER A 83 1.06 -13.62 8.48
C SER A 83 0.48 -12.35 7.86
N ASP A 84 -0.76 -12.42 7.38
CA ASP A 84 -1.55 -11.22 7.08
C ASP A 84 -1.90 -10.55 8.42
N ASP A 85 -1.52 -9.29 8.58
CA ASP A 85 -1.71 -8.52 9.81
C ASP A 85 -2.90 -7.55 9.72
N CYS A 86 -3.49 -7.38 8.53
CA CYS A 86 -4.55 -6.41 8.34
C CYS A 86 -5.90 -6.98 8.75
N SER A 87 -6.64 -6.21 9.56
CA SER A 87 -8.04 -6.55 9.83
C SER A 87 -8.87 -6.58 8.52
N PRO A 88 -9.96 -7.37 8.46
CA PRO A 88 -10.84 -7.39 7.29
C PRO A 88 -11.37 -5.99 6.93
N SER A 89 -11.68 -5.17 7.94
CA SER A 89 -12.14 -3.79 7.74
C SER A 89 -11.07 -2.89 7.11
N LEU A 90 -9.80 -3.06 7.51
CA LEU A 90 -8.68 -2.32 6.95
C LEU A 90 -8.47 -2.70 5.48
N ARG A 91 -8.47 -4.01 5.18
CA ARG A 91 -8.35 -4.52 3.80
C ARG A 91 -9.47 -3.98 2.91
N ALA A 92 -10.72 -4.03 3.39
CA ALA A 92 -11.87 -3.49 2.68
C ALA A 92 -11.79 -1.97 2.44
N GLY A 93 -11.03 -1.24 3.27
CA GLY A 93 -10.80 0.19 3.10
C GLY A 93 -9.71 0.54 2.07
N ILE A 94 -8.69 -0.30 1.90
CA ILE A 94 -7.53 0.00 1.03
C ILE A 94 -7.59 -0.67 -0.35
N GLN A 95 -8.15 -1.87 -0.47
CA GLN A 95 -8.20 -2.60 -1.73
C GLN A 95 -9.00 -1.85 -2.82
N PRO A 96 -10.22 -1.34 -2.55
CA PRO A 96 -10.99 -0.63 -3.57
C PRO A 96 -10.28 0.62 -4.09
N ARG A 97 -9.51 1.30 -3.23
CA ARG A 97 -8.72 2.47 -3.63
C ARG A 97 -7.61 2.11 -4.60
N VAL A 98 -6.88 1.02 -4.33
CA VAL A 98 -5.85 0.52 -5.25
C VAL A 98 -6.48 0.08 -6.58
N THR A 99 -7.59 -0.67 -6.53
CA THR A 99 -8.32 -1.06 -7.73
C THR A 99 -8.74 0.15 -8.55
N SER A 100 -9.35 1.16 -7.92
CA SER A 100 -9.81 2.36 -8.63
C SER A 100 -8.66 3.14 -9.28
N GLN A 101 -7.50 3.24 -8.60
CA GLN A 101 -6.31 3.84 -9.19
C GLN A 101 -5.83 3.07 -10.43
N ILE A 102 -5.70 1.74 -10.34
CA ILE A 102 -5.24 0.91 -11.46
C ILE A 102 -6.26 0.96 -12.61
N ASP A 103 -7.56 0.93 -12.32
CA ASP A 103 -8.61 1.02 -13.33
C ASP A 103 -8.58 2.37 -14.05
N ALA A 104 -8.31 3.47 -13.34
CA ALA A 104 -8.11 4.79 -13.94
C ALA A 104 -6.85 4.81 -14.83
N LEU A 105 -5.73 4.23 -14.38
CA LEU A 105 -4.52 4.08 -15.19
C LEU A 105 -4.76 3.26 -16.47
N ASN A 106 -5.50 2.16 -16.38
CA ASN A 106 -5.88 1.33 -17.53
C ASN A 106 -6.69 2.10 -18.57
N ARG A 107 -7.48 3.10 -18.15
CA ARG A 107 -8.23 4.00 -19.04
C ARG A 107 -7.40 5.19 -19.53
N GLY A 108 -6.16 5.34 -19.07
CA GLY A 108 -5.33 6.52 -19.33
C GLY A 108 -5.78 7.77 -18.58
N ASP A 109 -6.62 7.65 -17.55
CA ASP A 109 -7.09 8.76 -16.72
C ASP A 109 -6.12 9.01 -15.57
N PHE A 110 -5.03 9.72 -15.87
CA PHE A 110 -3.98 10.03 -14.90
C PHE A 110 -4.44 10.98 -13.79
N ASP A 111 -5.45 11.82 -14.05
CA ASP A 111 -5.98 12.76 -13.06
C ASP A 111 -6.82 12.02 -12.01
N GLU A 112 -7.73 11.14 -12.46
CA GLU A 112 -8.49 10.26 -11.57
C GLU A 112 -7.55 9.34 -10.79
N ALA A 113 -6.56 8.73 -11.45
CA ALA A 113 -5.57 7.87 -10.81
C ALA A 113 -4.75 8.61 -9.73
N LEU A 114 -4.30 9.84 -10.00
CA LEU A 114 -3.60 10.68 -9.03
C LEU A 114 -4.52 11.07 -7.87
N GLY A 115 -5.81 11.26 -8.12
CA GLY A 115 -6.83 11.55 -7.11
C GLY A 115 -6.94 10.48 -6.01
N HIS A 116 -6.46 9.26 -6.24
CA HIS A 116 -6.41 8.21 -5.22
C HIS A 116 -5.17 8.28 -4.30
N ALA A 117 -4.17 9.10 -4.63
CA ALA A 117 -2.95 9.28 -3.86
C ALA A 117 -3.16 10.15 -2.62
N SER A 118 -2.22 10.13 -1.67
CA SER A 118 -2.27 10.94 -0.45
C SER A 118 -2.23 12.44 -0.77
N PRO A 119 -2.86 13.30 0.06
CA PRO A 119 -2.76 14.76 -0.13
C PRO A 119 -1.31 15.26 -0.15
N SER A 120 -0.41 14.64 0.62
CA SER A 120 1.02 14.96 0.59
C SER A 120 1.66 14.62 -0.75
N PHE A 121 1.30 13.47 -1.36
CA PHE A 121 1.78 13.11 -2.68
C PHE A 121 1.25 14.08 -3.74
N GLN A 122 -0.05 14.35 -3.74
CA GLN A 122 -0.71 15.28 -4.67
C GLN A 122 -0.17 16.71 -4.57
N ALA A 123 0.26 17.15 -3.39
CA ALA A 123 0.88 18.46 -3.21
C ALA A 123 2.29 18.57 -3.82
N SER A 124 2.93 17.44 -4.14
CA SER A 124 4.31 17.36 -4.64
C SER A 124 4.45 16.93 -6.10
N VAL A 125 3.41 16.33 -6.66
CA VAL A 125 3.40 15.75 -8.01
C VAL A 125 2.11 16.19 -8.70
N ASP A 126 2.23 16.91 -9.81
CA ASP A 126 1.10 17.22 -10.67
C ASP A 126 0.77 16.04 -11.62
N THR A 127 -0.36 16.12 -12.32
CA THR A 127 -0.83 15.06 -13.22
C THR A 127 0.17 14.72 -14.32
N GLN A 128 0.91 15.71 -14.85
CA GLN A 128 1.91 15.47 -15.91
C GLN A 128 3.13 14.73 -15.37
N ALA A 129 3.64 15.13 -14.21
CA ALA A 129 4.75 14.45 -13.55
C ALA A 129 4.34 13.02 -13.12
N PHE A 130 3.12 12.85 -12.63
CA PHE A 130 2.56 11.53 -12.30
C PHE A 130 2.50 10.62 -13.52
N GLN A 131 1.96 11.10 -14.64
CA GLN A 131 1.95 10.37 -15.91
C GLN A 131 3.36 9.94 -16.32
N ALA A 132 4.34 10.84 -16.29
CA ALA A 132 5.71 10.54 -16.66
C ALA A 132 6.34 9.45 -15.76
N ILE A 133 6.02 9.45 -14.46
CA ILE A 133 6.45 8.39 -13.52
C ILE A 133 5.85 7.04 -13.90
N ILE A 134 4.55 7.01 -14.19
CA ILE A 134 3.86 5.75 -14.56
C ILE A 134 4.39 5.22 -15.89
N GLU A 135 4.48 6.06 -16.93
CA GLU A 135 4.93 5.64 -18.25
C GLU A 135 6.39 5.13 -18.26
N SER A 136 7.26 5.72 -17.42
CA SER A 136 8.68 5.35 -17.38
C SER A 136 8.98 4.16 -16.46
N GLY A 137 8.30 4.06 -15.31
CA GLY A 137 8.62 3.08 -14.27
C GLY A 137 7.61 1.95 -14.12
N PHE A 138 6.36 2.16 -14.58
CA PHE A 138 5.23 1.31 -14.27
C PHE A 138 4.28 1.13 -15.46
N SER A 139 4.80 1.17 -16.69
CA SER A 139 3.98 1.14 -17.92
C SER A 139 3.10 -0.11 -18.06
N TYR A 140 3.44 -1.20 -17.37
CA TYR A 140 2.59 -2.40 -17.28
C TYR A 140 1.26 -2.17 -16.54
N LEU A 141 1.13 -1.08 -15.76
CA LEU A 141 -0.13 -0.66 -15.14
C LEU A 141 -1.08 0.06 -16.12
N LEU A 142 -0.65 0.29 -17.38
CA LEU A 142 -1.47 0.93 -18.42
C LEU A 142 -2.19 -0.07 -19.31
N ALA A 143 -1.90 -1.36 -19.15
CA ALA A 143 -2.56 -2.44 -19.87
C ALA A 143 -3.68 -3.04 -19.02
N ASP A 144 -4.79 -3.41 -19.66
CA ASP A 144 -5.94 -4.06 -19.02
C ASP A 144 -5.56 -5.43 -18.45
N ASN A 145 -5.03 -5.40 -17.23
CA ASN A 145 -4.41 -6.50 -16.53
C ASN A 145 -5.23 -6.86 -15.29
N ALA A 146 -5.44 -8.16 -15.09
CA ALA A 146 -6.05 -8.63 -13.85
C ALA A 146 -5.20 -8.23 -12.63
N VAL A 147 -5.89 -7.73 -11.59
CA VAL A 147 -5.30 -7.37 -10.30
C VAL A 147 -5.67 -8.43 -9.26
N SER A 148 -4.71 -8.86 -8.46
CA SER A 148 -4.95 -9.68 -7.28
C SER A 148 -4.15 -9.17 -6.09
N PHE A 149 -4.61 -9.49 -4.88
CA PHE A 149 -4.06 -8.96 -3.65
C PHE A 149 -3.37 -10.07 -2.84
N GLY A 150 -2.18 -9.76 -2.33
CA GLY A 150 -1.41 -10.65 -1.48
C GLY A 150 -1.44 -10.23 -0.02
N LEU A 151 -0.27 -10.35 0.62
CA LEU A 151 -0.06 -10.02 2.03
C LEU A 151 -0.37 -8.56 2.31
N CYS A 152 -1.05 -8.34 3.44
CA CYS A 152 -1.24 -7.03 4.01
C CYS A 152 -0.57 -7.00 5.37
N LEU A 153 0.35 -6.06 5.57
CA LEU A 153 1.16 -5.96 6.78
C LEU A 153 0.90 -4.64 7.46
N VAL A 154 0.93 -4.61 8.79
CA VAL A 154 0.81 -3.37 9.56
C VAL A 154 2.09 -3.14 10.34
N THR A 155 2.86 -2.12 9.94
CA THR A 155 4.10 -1.75 10.64
C THR A 155 3.90 -0.40 11.32
N ASN A 156 4.05 -0.34 12.64
CA ASN A 156 3.84 0.88 13.43
C ASN A 156 2.49 1.57 13.15
N GLY A 157 1.43 0.77 12.98
CA GLY A 157 0.09 1.26 12.68
C GLY A 157 -0.16 1.67 11.23
N THR A 158 0.83 1.56 10.34
CA THR A 158 0.70 1.89 8.91
C THR A 158 0.59 0.62 8.08
N PRO A 159 -0.45 0.46 7.23
CA PRO A 159 -0.58 -0.70 6.38
C PRO A 159 0.33 -0.62 5.16
N SER A 160 0.72 -1.78 4.65
CA SER A 160 1.20 -2.00 3.30
C SER A 160 0.46 -3.18 2.67
N LEU A 161 0.33 -3.19 1.34
CA LEU A 161 -0.41 -4.21 0.62
C LEU A 161 0.38 -4.69 -0.59
N GLU A 162 0.60 -6.01 -0.68
CA GLU A 162 1.10 -6.64 -1.90
C GLU A 162 -0.01 -6.66 -2.96
N VAL A 163 0.32 -6.19 -4.15
CA VAL A 163 -0.55 -6.12 -5.31
C VAL A 163 0.15 -6.81 -6.48
N ARG A 164 -0.57 -7.71 -7.14
CA ARG A 164 -0.10 -8.53 -8.25
C ARG A 164 -0.87 -8.13 -9.50
N VAL A 165 -0.15 -7.73 -10.55
CA VAL A 165 -0.76 -7.21 -11.78
C VAL A 165 -0.28 -8.02 -12.99
N GLY A 166 -1.24 -8.44 -13.82
CA GLY A 166 -0.98 -9.05 -15.13
C GLY A 166 -0.83 -10.57 -15.13
N GLN A 167 -0.87 -11.15 -16.32
CA GLN A 167 -0.61 -12.56 -16.64
C GLN A 167 -0.02 -12.67 -18.07
N PRO A 168 0.84 -13.66 -18.39
CA PRO A 168 1.37 -14.71 -17.52
C PRO A 168 2.52 -14.22 -16.62
N THR A 169 3.15 -13.09 -16.96
CA THR A 169 4.17 -12.45 -16.15
C THR A 169 3.49 -11.53 -15.14
N VAL A 170 3.53 -11.91 -13.86
CA VAL A 170 2.90 -11.16 -12.77
C VAL A 170 3.91 -10.17 -12.19
N ALA A 171 3.64 -8.88 -12.32
CA ALA A 171 4.38 -7.84 -11.60
C ALA A 171 3.90 -7.80 -10.13
N LYS A 172 4.83 -7.79 -9.18
CA LYS A 172 4.54 -7.65 -7.75
C LYS A 172 4.91 -6.25 -7.27
N LEU A 173 3.96 -5.56 -6.68
CA LEU A 173 4.10 -4.23 -6.10
C LEU A 173 3.77 -4.28 -4.61
N ILE A 174 4.49 -3.51 -3.81
CA ILE A 174 4.12 -3.18 -2.43
C ILE A 174 3.58 -1.76 -2.43
N TYR A 175 2.30 -1.61 -2.12
CA TYR A 175 1.64 -0.32 -1.93
C TYR A 175 1.82 0.13 -0.48
N PHE A 176 2.14 1.40 -0.30
CA PHE A 176 2.28 2.08 0.99
C PHE A 176 1.14 3.09 1.14
N PHE A 177 0.69 3.26 2.38
CA PHE A 177 -0.46 4.12 2.67
C PHE A 177 -0.12 5.17 3.72
N ALA A 178 -0.80 6.30 3.64
CA ALA A 178 -0.80 7.34 4.65
C ALA A 178 -2.25 7.60 5.10
N GLU A 179 -2.44 7.83 6.40
CA GLU A 179 -3.74 8.21 6.94
C GLU A 179 -3.92 9.73 6.81
N ASP A 180 -4.99 10.16 6.16
CA ASP A 180 -5.48 11.54 6.19
C ASP A 180 -6.97 11.53 6.50
N LYS A 181 -7.39 12.37 7.47
CA LYS A 181 -8.79 12.50 7.91
C LYS A 181 -9.49 11.16 8.18
N LYS A 182 -8.77 10.21 8.83
CA LYS A 182 -9.25 8.86 9.17
C LYS A 182 -9.53 7.96 7.96
N GLN A 183 -8.91 8.25 6.82
CA GLN A 183 -8.96 7.43 5.62
C GLN A 183 -7.54 7.12 5.15
N TRP A 184 -7.33 5.91 4.67
CA TRP A 184 -6.07 5.49 4.07
C TRP A 184 -6.01 5.92 2.61
N TRP A 185 -4.92 6.60 2.25
CA TRP A 185 -4.61 7.04 0.89
C TRP A 185 -3.32 6.39 0.41
N ILE A 186 -3.17 6.23 -0.91
CA ILE A 186 -1.95 5.64 -1.48
C ILE A 186 -0.82 6.67 -1.37
N ASP A 187 0.22 6.37 -0.61
CA ASP A 187 1.38 7.25 -0.47
C ASP A 187 2.50 6.91 -1.46
N GLY A 188 2.48 5.67 -1.97
CA GLY A 188 3.36 5.24 -3.05
C GLY A 188 3.26 3.75 -3.31
N ALA A 189 4.00 3.28 -4.31
CA ALA A 189 4.18 1.87 -4.62
C ALA A 189 5.63 1.61 -5.05
N ALA A 190 6.13 0.41 -4.76
CA ALA A 190 7.45 -0.02 -5.21
C ALA A 190 7.40 -1.48 -5.68
N PRO A 191 8.23 -1.89 -6.66
CA PRO A 191 8.42 -3.30 -6.96
C PRO A 191 8.78 -4.08 -5.69
N ALA A 192 8.15 -5.25 -5.52
CA ALA A 192 8.55 -6.17 -4.46
C ALA A 192 10.00 -6.63 -4.72
N ALA A 193 10.83 -6.62 -3.69
CA ALA A 193 12.20 -7.10 -3.83
C ALA A 193 12.21 -8.62 -3.98
N ASP A 194 12.73 -9.12 -5.10
CA ASP A 194 12.98 -10.55 -5.28
C ASP A 194 14.21 -10.97 -4.46
N LYS A 195 13.99 -11.43 -3.23
CA LYS A 195 15.09 -11.99 -2.41
C LYS A 195 15.67 -13.32 -2.93
N LEU A 196 15.39 -13.75 -4.16
CA LEU A 196 15.77 -15.08 -4.65
C LEU A 196 16.47 -15.13 -6.03
N ALA A 197 16.62 -14.02 -6.75
CA ALA A 197 17.28 -14.04 -8.07
C ALA A 197 18.82 -14.00 -7.99
N GLU A 198 19.41 -13.66 -6.83
CA GLU A 198 20.87 -13.47 -6.70
C GLU A 198 21.61 -14.68 -6.12
N ARG A 199 20.90 -15.75 -5.70
CA ARG A 199 21.51 -16.96 -5.11
C ARG A 199 21.72 -18.11 -6.11
N ILE A 200 21.30 -17.96 -7.37
CA ILE A 200 21.33 -19.07 -8.35
C ILE A 200 22.53 -18.99 -9.33
N GLU A 201 23.29 -17.89 -9.39
CA GLU A 201 24.51 -17.81 -10.22
C GLU A 201 25.83 -18.07 -9.47
N VAL A 202 25.78 -18.61 -8.25
CA VAL A 202 26.98 -19.06 -7.53
C VAL A 202 26.75 -20.46 -6.97
N SER A 203 26.73 -21.46 -7.85
CA SER A 203 27.14 -22.82 -7.48
C SER A 203 27.62 -23.63 -8.68
#